data_AF-A0A374EHL6-F1
#
_entry.id   AF-A0A374EHL6-F1
#
_cell.length_a   1.000
_cell.length_b   1.000
_cell.length_c   1.000
_cell.angle_alpha   90.00
_cell.angle_beta   90.00
_cell.angle_gamma   90.00
#
_symmetry.space_group_name_H-M   'P 1'
#
loop_
_entity.id
_entity.type
_entity.pdbx_description
1 polymer ?
#
loop_
_entity_poly.entity_id
_entity_poly.type
_entity_poly.pdbx_seq_one_letter_code
_entity_poly.pdbx_strand_id
1 'polypeptide(L)'
;MQQSDDNYWDKYINSFNMNYIPKKEKAVSQREDDELKGAKLVSGDYVYVQRRKLIGFCHCDLHKGYVTKSIYRNHKCGEKQCVFFQKFEDCPFWAAEKGYKRYKNLSSAQKAKIKSEEEKFVRMAEELQKLADKFGYPMKITSVRQGEHKKHIIVFYLSDRPYNDFYRFLDLSRTFGFYRSAYVELRHVKDINGNYALM
;
A
#
# COMPACT_ATOMS: atom_id res chain seq x y z
N MET A 1 9.79 -34.46 8.51
CA MET A 1 9.64 -33.66 7.27
C MET A 1 8.75 -32.48 7.60
N GLN A 2 9.36 -31.34 7.92
CA GLN A 2 8.66 -30.10 8.24
C GLN A 2 8.11 -29.50 6.95
N GLN A 3 6.79 -29.41 6.85
CA GLN A 3 6.12 -28.59 5.85
C GLN A 3 6.46 -27.12 6.17
N SER A 4 7.06 -26.43 5.21
CA SER A 4 7.39 -25.01 5.31
C SER A 4 6.10 -24.19 5.28
N ASP A 5 5.78 -23.58 6.42
CA ASP A 5 4.69 -22.61 6.55
C ASP A 5 5.00 -21.33 5.74
N ASP A 6 4.65 -21.35 4.46
CA ASP A 6 4.63 -20.19 3.56
C ASP A 6 3.48 -19.23 3.91
N ASN A 7 3.54 -18.56 5.07
CA ASN A 7 2.48 -17.63 5.47
C ASN A 7 2.91 -16.57 6.51
N TYR A 8 3.93 -15.76 6.21
CA TYR A 8 4.35 -14.68 7.11
C TYR A 8 3.82 -13.29 6.70
N TRP A 9 3.88 -12.83 5.42
CA TRP A 9 3.53 -11.42 5.08
C TRP A 9 2.99 -11.10 3.66
N ASP A 10 2.58 -12.06 2.83
CA ASP A 10 2.24 -11.82 1.41
C ASP A 10 1.21 -10.71 1.08
N LYS A 11 0.54 -10.12 2.07
CA LYS A 11 -0.52 -9.11 1.86
C LYS A 11 -0.60 -8.00 2.89
N TYR A 12 0.40 -7.80 3.73
CA TYR A 12 0.21 -7.06 4.98
C TYR A 12 0.17 -5.53 4.82
N ILE A 13 -0.85 -5.00 4.13
CA ILE A 13 -1.00 -3.58 3.77
C ILE A 13 -0.19 -3.36 2.48
N ASN A 14 -0.80 -3.28 1.30
CA ASN A 14 -1.35 -2.00 0.83
C ASN A 14 -0.53 -0.83 1.37
N SER A 15 0.80 -0.90 1.16
CA SER A 15 1.81 0.09 1.52
C SER A 15 1.16 1.46 1.64
N PHE A 16 1.04 1.94 2.89
CA PHE A 16 0.74 3.33 3.25
C PHE A 16 0.42 4.18 2.03
N ASN A 17 -0.87 4.26 1.69
CA ASN A 17 -1.46 4.87 0.49
C ASN A 17 -0.54 5.90 -0.22
N MET A 18 0.31 5.44 -1.15
CA MET A 18 0.76 6.12 -2.37
C MET A 18 1.42 5.06 -3.28
N ASN A 19 0.78 4.81 -4.42
CA ASN A 19 1.24 4.03 -5.57
C ASN A 19 1.29 2.50 -5.41
N TYR A 20 0.10 1.89 -5.40
CA TYR A 20 -0.05 0.50 -5.79
C TYR A 20 0.12 0.38 -7.32
N ILE A 21 1.28 -0.11 -7.77
CA ILE A 21 1.49 -0.56 -9.15
C ILE A 21 1.59 -2.09 -9.12
N PRO A 22 0.59 -2.85 -9.61
CA PRO A 22 0.70 -4.29 -9.75
C PRO A 22 1.63 -4.64 -10.93
N LYS A 23 2.62 -5.53 -10.73
CA LYS A 23 3.44 -6.07 -11.83
C LYS A 23 2.74 -7.27 -12.47
N LYS A 24 2.42 -7.09 -13.77
CA LYS A 24 2.22 -8.09 -14.83
C LYS A 24 1.31 -9.29 -14.50
N GLU A 25 0.03 -9.02 -14.39
CA GLU A 25 -0.97 -9.84 -15.10
C GLU A 25 -1.66 -8.89 -16.09
N LYS A 26 -1.86 -9.38 -17.32
CA LYS A 26 -2.33 -8.67 -18.53
C LYS A 26 -2.77 -7.23 -18.28
N ALA A 27 -2.07 -6.28 -18.91
CA ALA A 27 -2.46 -4.88 -18.97
C ALA A 27 -3.86 -4.75 -19.57
N VAL A 28 -4.88 -4.94 -18.74
CA VAL A 28 -6.23 -4.48 -18.97
C VAL A 28 -6.16 -2.98 -18.69
N SER A 29 -6.58 -2.21 -19.69
CA SER A 29 -6.50 -0.76 -19.80
C SER A 29 -6.82 -0.03 -18.50
N GLN A 30 -5.78 0.46 -17.80
CA GLN A 30 -5.91 1.36 -16.64
C GLN A 30 -6.66 2.67 -16.94
N ARG A 31 -7.04 2.93 -18.20
CA ARG A 31 -7.79 4.12 -18.61
C ARG A 31 -9.30 4.02 -18.36
N GLU A 32 -9.87 2.83 -18.23
CA GLU A 32 -11.34 2.65 -18.11
C GLU A 32 -11.84 2.60 -16.65
N ASP A 33 -10.98 2.28 -15.68
CA ASP A 33 -11.38 2.10 -14.27
C ASP A 33 -11.28 3.38 -13.40
N ASP A 34 -10.65 4.44 -13.92
CA ASP A 34 -10.65 5.77 -13.27
C ASP A 34 -11.70 6.72 -13.86
N GLU A 35 -12.58 6.23 -14.74
CA GLU A 35 -13.70 7.01 -15.25
C GLU A 35 -14.66 7.40 -14.11
N LEU A 36 -14.97 8.70 -14.08
CA LEU A 36 -16.06 9.26 -13.28
C LEU A 36 -17.38 8.78 -13.90
N LYS A 37 -18.09 7.90 -13.21
CA LYS A 37 -19.41 7.44 -13.64
C LYS A 37 -20.49 8.17 -12.87
N GLY A 38 -21.51 8.63 -13.60
CA GLY A 38 -22.76 9.07 -13.00
C GLY A 38 -23.44 7.87 -12.35
N ALA A 39 -23.57 7.89 -11.04
CA ALA A 39 -24.11 6.79 -10.25
C ALA A 39 -25.24 7.28 -9.36
N LYS A 40 -26.41 6.62 -9.44
CA LYS A 40 -27.47 6.76 -8.44
C LYS A 40 -27.04 6.01 -7.18
N LEU A 41 -26.85 6.73 -6.09
CA LEU A 41 -26.53 6.15 -4.80
C LEU A 41 -27.80 5.63 -4.10
N VAL A 42 -27.59 4.78 -3.10
CA VAL A 42 -28.66 4.33 -2.18
C VAL A 42 -29.37 5.50 -1.49
N SER A 43 -28.70 6.63 -1.27
CA SER A 43 -29.34 7.84 -0.72
C SER A 43 -30.35 8.50 -1.67
N GLY A 44 -30.42 8.07 -2.93
CA GLY A 44 -31.21 8.71 -3.98
C GLY A 44 -30.43 9.76 -4.77
N ASP A 45 -29.27 10.20 -4.27
CA ASP A 45 -28.42 11.19 -4.93
C ASP A 45 -27.77 10.63 -6.20
N TYR A 46 -27.70 11.45 -7.24
CA TYR A 46 -26.89 11.17 -8.42
C TYR A 46 -25.56 11.90 -8.30
N VAL A 47 -24.45 11.15 -8.28
CA VAL A 47 -23.10 11.71 -8.17
C VAL A 47 -22.18 11.18 -9.25
N TYR A 48 -21.21 12.00 -9.66
CA TYR A 48 -20.06 11.54 -10.44
C TYR A 48 -19.00 11.00 -9.49
N VAL A 49 -18.73 9.71 -9.56
CA VAL A 49 -17.78 9.03 -8.66
C VAL A 49 -16.90 8.08 -9.45
N GLN A 50 -15.62 8.02 -9.08
CA GLN A 50 -14.69 7.05 -9.65
C GLN A 50 -15.17 5.63 -9.34
N ARG A 51 -15.17 4.76 -10.34
CA ARG A 51 -15.61 3.36 -10.20
C ARG A 51 -14.97 2.65 -9.01
N ARG A 52 -13.66 2.85 -8.80
CA ARG A 52 -12.90 2.27 -7.66
C ARG A 52 -13.41 2.65 -6.26
N LYS A 53 -14.20 3.72 -6.13
CA LYS A 53 -14.81 4.16 -4.86
C LYS A 53 -16.17 3.50 -4.60
N LEU A 54 -16.75 2.86 -5.61
CA LEU A 54 -17.96 2.04 -5.49
C LEU A 54 -17.56 0.65 -5.01
N ILE A 55 -18.17 0.19 -3.93
CA ILE A 55 -17.81 -1.06 -3.27
C ILE A 55 -18.85 -2.17 -3.53
N GLY A 56 -20.01 -1.80 -4.07
CA GLY A 56 -21.10 -2.71 -4.37
C GLY A 56 -22.34 -1.98 -4.84
N PHE A 57 -23.44 -2.73 -4.92
CA PHE A 57 -24.76 -2.25 -5.32
C PHE A 57 -25.83 -2.84 -4.41
N CYS A 58 -26.82 -2.02 -4.02
CA CYS A 58 -27.98 -2.45 -3.25
C CYS A 58 -29.17 -2.69 -4.18
N HIS A 59 -29.76 -3.88 -4.11
CA HIS A 59 -30.94 -4.27 -4.88
C HIS A 59 -32.27 -4.08 -4.16
N CYS A 60 -32.28 -3.49 -2.96
CA CYS A 60 -33.52 -3.23 -2.24
C CYS A 60 -34.37 -2.18 -2.97
N ASP A 61 -35.62 -2.51 -3.27
CA ASP A 61 -36.50 -1.68 -4.10
C ASP A 61 -36.76 -0.28 -3.50
N LEU A 62 -36.71 -0.15 -2.17
CA LEU A 62 -36.92 1.13 -1.48
C LEU A 62 -35.79 2.14 -1.75
N HIS A 63 -34.57 1.67 -1.98
CA HIS A 63 -33.39 2.54 -2.09
C HIS A 63 -32.29 1.92 -2.96
N LYS A 64 -32.70 1.43 -4.13
CA LYS A 64 -31.83 0.75 -5.09
C LYS A 64 -30.76 1.71 -5.61
N GLY A 65 -29.50 1.28 -5.58
CA GLY A 65 -28.40 2.12 -6.04
C GLY A 65 -27.01 1.64 -5.65
N TYR A 66 -26.01 2.36 -6.15
CA TYR A 66 -24.61 2.12 -5.86
C TYR A 66 -24.25 2.47 -4.41
N VAL A 67 -23.30 1.72 -3.88
CA VAL A 67 -22.86 1.83 -2.48
C VAL A 67 -21.41 2.27 -2.43
N THR A 68 -21.16 3.36 -1.71
CA THR A 68 -19.82 3.81 -1.33
C THR A 68 -19.43 3.26 0.04
N LYS A 69 -18.16 3.38 0.41
CA LYS A 69 -17.66 3.04 1.75
C LYS A 69 -18.45 3.70 2.88
N SER A 70 -18.86 4.96 2.70
CA SER A 70 -19.63 5.70 3.70
C SER A 70 -21.02 5.08 3.89
N ILE A 71 -21.75 4.86 2.80
CA ILE A 71 -23.10 4.27 2.82
C ILE A 71 -23.07 2.88 3.48
N TYR A 72 -22.13 2.02 3.07
CA TYR A 72 -22.00 0.67 3.63
C TYR A 72 -21.79 0.66 5.15
N ARG A 73 -21.00 1.60 5.67
CA ARG A 73 -20.74 1.76 7.11
C ARG A 73 -21.96 2.31 7.84
N ASN A 74 -22.58 3.36 7.31
CA ASN A 74 -23.74 3.99 7.92
C ASN A 74 -24.94 3.04 7.97
N HIS A 75 -25.18 2.27 6.92
CA HIS A 75 -26.25 1.28 6.86
C HIS A 75 -25.93 0.02 7.68
N LYS A 76 -24.66 -0.17 8.08
CA LYS A 76 -24.13 -1.36 8.74
C LYS A 76 -24.41 -2.64 7.94
N CYS A 77 -24.33 -2.57 6.60
CA CYS A 77 -24.69 -3.68 5.72
C CYS A 77 -23.90 -4.96 6.02
N GLY A 78 -22.64 -4.83 6.41
CA GLY A 78 -21.78 -5.95 6.79
C GLY A 78 -22.15 -6.63 8.11
N GLU A 79 -22.56 -5.84 9.12
CA GLU A 79 -22.98 -6.36 10.42
C GLU A 79 -24.34 -7.05 10.32
N LYS A 80 -25.25 -6.46 9.54
CA LYS A 80 -26.60 -6.98 9.28
C LYS A 80 -26.64 -8.15 8.29
N GLN A 81 -25.51 -8.52 7.69
CA GLN A 81 -25.44 -9.50 6.60
C GLN A 81 -26.50 -9.25 5.51
N CYS A 82 -26.57 -8.00 5.04
CA CYS A 82 -27.64 -7.54 4.15
C CYS A 82 -27.70 -8.37 2.85
N VAL A 83 -28.83 -9.07 2.64
CA VAL A 83 -29.05 -9.96 1.48
C VAL A 83 -29.19 -9.20 0.16
N PHE A 84 -29.62 -7.94 0.20
CA PHE A 84 -29.77 -7.10 -0.99
C PHE A 84 -28.45 -6.48 -1.47
N PHE A 85 -27.38 -6.60 -0.67
CA PHE A 85 -26.12 -5.96 -0.97
C PHE A 85 -25.20 -6.89 -1.78
N GLN A 86 -25.04 -6.57 -3.06
CA GLN A 86 -24.08 -7.23 -3.93
C GLN A 86 -22.72 -6.54 -3.84
N LYS A 87 -21.68 -7.30 -3.48
CA LYS A 87 -20.31 -6.81 -3.41
C LYS A 87 -19.66 -6.78 -4.80
N PHE A 88 -18.86 -5.76 -5.05
CA PHE A 88 -17.91 -5.75 -6.17
C PHE A 88 -16.58 -6.31 -5.67
N GLU A 89 -16.34 -7.60 -5.86
CA GLU A 89 -15.17 -8.32 -5.30
C GLU A 89 -13.81 -7.78 -5.81
N ASP A 90 -13.81 -7.17 -6.98
CA ASP A 90 -12.68 -6.49 -7.62
C ASP A 90 -12.35 -5.12 -6.98
N CYS A 91 -13.21 -4.60 -6.11
CA CYS A 91 -12.97 -3.33 -5.44
C CYS A 91 -11.85 -3.44 -4.37
N PRO A 92 -10.82 -2.56 -4.40
CA PRO A 92 -9.73 -2.54 -3.40
C PRO A 92 -10.19 -2.44 -1.94
N PHE A 93 -11.37 -1.88 -1.72
CA PHE A 93 -11.97 -1.75 -0.38
C PHE A 93 -12.07 -3.09 0.35
N TRP A 94 -12.49 -4.16 -0.32
CA TRP A 94 -12.73 -5.45 0.34
C TRP A 94 -11.44 -6.14 0.75
N ALA A 95 -10.38 -6.00 -0.04
CA ALA A 95 -9.06 -6.48 0.32
C ALA A 95 -8.55 -5.77 1.59
N ALA A 96 -8.71 -4.44 1.66
CA ALA A 96 -8.34 -3.66 2.84
C ALA A 96 -9.18 -4.02 4.08
N GLU A 97 -10.49 -4.20 3.92
CA GLU A 97 -11.40 -4.57 5.02
C GLU A 97 -11.09 -5.97 5.58
N LYS A 98 -10.78 -6.95 4.71
CA LYS A 98 -10.30 -8.28 5.12
C LYS A 98 -8.99 -8.17 5.92
N GLY A 99 -8.04 -7.35 5.46
CA GLY A 99 -6.78 -7.10 6.16
C GLY A 99 -6.97 -6.47 7.54
N TYR A 100 -7.81 -5.44 7.64
CA TYR A 100 -8.12 -4.78 8.91
C TYR A 100 -8.74 -5.74 9.94
N LYS A 101 -9.69 -6.59 9.51
CA LYS A 101 -10.29 -7.60 10.40
C LYS A 101 -9.26 -8.60 10.91
N ARG A 102 -8.35 -9.07 10.04
CA ARG A 102 -7.25 -9.95 10.44
C ARG A 102 -6.35 -9.29 11.48
N TYR A 103 -5.94 -8.04 11.25
CA TYR A 103 -5.14 -7.28 12.21
C TYR A 103 -5.86 -7.08 13.54
N LYS A 104 -7.15 -6.74 13.52
CA LYS A 104 -7.96 -6.57 14.73
C LYS A 104 -7.99 -7.85 15.57
N ASN A 105 -8.08 -9.00 14.92
CA ASN A 105 -8.12 -10.33 15.54
C ASN A 105 -6.76 -10.86 16.01
N LEU A 106 -5.65 -10.16 15.73
CA LEU A 106 -4.36 -10.53 16.27
C LEU A 106 -4.29 -10.35 17.78
N SER A 107 -3.52 -11.23 18.42
CA SER A 107 -3.17 -11.10 19.83
C SER A 107 -2.33 -9.83 20.08
N SER A 108 -2.35 -9.34 21.33
CA SER A 108 -1.54 -8.18 21.73
C SER A 108 -0.04 -8.40 21.49
N ALA A 109 0.45 -9.64 21.69
CA ALA A 109 1.84 -10.00 21.43
C ALA A 109 2.18 -9.91 19.93
N GLN A 110 1.28 -10.37 19.05
CA GLN A 110 1.46 -10.24 17.60
C GLN A 110 1.46 -8.76 17.19
N LYS A 111 0.53 -7.95 17.70
CA LYS A 111 0.49 -6.50 17.43
C LYS A 111 1.75 -5.78 17.92
N ALA A 112 2.25 -6.14 19.11
CA ALA A 112 3.49 -5.58 19.66
C ALA A 112 4.71 -5.93 18.79
N LYS A 113 4.77 -7.17 18.28
CA LYS A 113 5.83 -7.60 17.36
C LYS A 113 5.81 -6.77 16.07
N ILE A 114 4.63 -6.58 15.48
CA ILE A 114 4.44 -5.76 14.27
C ILE A 114 4.92 -4.33 14.52
N LYS A 115 4.46 -3.71 15.60
CA LYS A 115 4.85 -2.36 15.97
C LYS A 115 6.37 -2.25 16.18
N SER A 116 6.99 -3.24 16.83
CA SER A 116 8.44 -3.27 17.03
C SER A 116 9.21 -3.42 15.71
N GLU A 117 8.71 -4.23 14.78
CA GLU A 117 9.27 -4.36 13.44
C GLU A 117 9.14 -3.04 12.65
N GLU A 118 8.00 -2.33 12.75
CA GLU A 118 7.81 -1.01 12.15
C GLU A 118 8.79 0.02 12.72
N GLU A 119 8.89 0.12 14.05
CA GLU A 119 9.82 1.03 14.73
C GLU A 119 11.27 0.76 14.33
N LYS A 120 11.64 -0.50 14.08
CA LYS A 120 12.97 -0.86 13.58
C LYS A 120 13.24 -0.25 12.20
N PHE A 121 12.28 -0.29 11.27
CA PHE A 121 12.47 0.29 9.93
C PHE A 121 12.45 1.82 9.95
N VAL A 122 11.66 2.43 10.82
CA VAL A 122 11.67 3.89 11.03
C VAL A 122 13.04 4.35 11.52
N ARG A 123 13.57 3.71 12.57
CA ARG A 123 14.93 4.00 13.06
C ARG A 123 15.99 3.80 11.97
N MET A 124 15.84 2.76 11.16
CA MET A 124 16.75 2.49 10.05
C MET A 124 16.73 3.60 8.99
N ALA A 125 15.54 4.13 8.68
CA ALA A 125 15.39 5.26 7.75
C ALA A 125 16.06 6.52 8.29
N GLU A 126 15.91 6.82 9.59
CA GLU A 126 16.55 7.95 10.24
C GLU A 126 18.08 7.85 10.25
N GLU A 127 18.62 6.66 10.53
CA GLU A 127 20.07 6.41 10.47
C GLU A 127 20.62 6.59 9.05
N LEU A 128 19.92 6.07 8.05
CA LEU A 128 20.28 6.24 6.65
C LEU A 128 20.22 7.70 6.21
N GLN A 129 19.21 8.46 6.64
CA GLN A 129 19.14 9.89 6.36
C GLN A 129 20.33 10.64 6.97
N LYS A 130 20.64 10.41 8.25
CA LYS A 130 21.81 11.02 8.90
C LYS A 130 23.12 10.69 8.19
N LEU A 131 23.27 9.46 7.69
CA LEU A 131 24.44 9.06 6.94
C LEU A 131 24.50 9.73 5.56
N ALA A 132 23.36 9.86 4.87
CA ALA A 132 23.25 10.58 3.61
C ALA A 132 23.60 12.06 3.78
N ASP A 133 23.08 12.70 4.83
CA ASP A 133 23.37 14.10 5.18
C ASP A 133 24.86 14.28 5.48
N LYS A 134 25.48 13.35 6.21
CA LYS A 134 26.92 13.36 6.50
C LYS A 134 27.78 13.24 5.24
N PHE A 135 27.31 12.49 4.24
CA PHE A 135 27.97 12.39 2.93
C PHE A 135 27.63 13.56 2.00
N GLY A 136 26.74 14.47 2.40
CA GLY A 136 26.33 15.61 1.58
C GLY A 136 25.48 15.19 0.38
N TYR A 137 24.78 14.06 0.45
CA TYR A 137 23.95 13.61 -0.66
C TYR A 137 22.62 14.38 -0.70
N PRO A 138 22.25 14.97 -1.87
CA PRO A 138 20.99 15.66 -2.04
C PRO A 138 19.84 14.64 -2.22
N MET A 139 19.57 13.84 -1.18
CA MET A 139 18.55 12.80 -1.19
C MET A 139 17.75 12.78 0.11
N LYS A 140 16.49 12.35 0.00
CA LYS A 140 15.59 12.18 1.15
C LYS A 140 15.12 10.74 1.22
N ILE A 141 15.47 10.04 2.28
CA ILE A 141 15.00 8.70 2.59
C ILE A 141 13.53 8.79 3.02
N THR A 142 12.66 8.06 2.32
CA THR A 142 11.21 8.08 2.59
C THR A 142 10.76 6.88 3.41
N SER A 143 11.32 5.71 3.15
CA SER A 143 11.03 4.49 3.90
C SER A 143 12.09 3.42 3.68
N VAL A 144 12.14 2.47 4.59
CA VAL A 144 12.99 1.28 4.48
C VAL A 144 12.12 0.04 4.67
N ARG A 145 12.41 -1.01 3.92
CA ARG A 145 11.68 -2.28 3.98
C ARG A 145 12.63 -3.47 3.94
N GLN A 146 12.14 -4.60 4.45
CA GLN A 146 12.75 -5.90 4.20
C GLN A 146 12.45 -6.33 2.76
N GLY A 147 13.48 -6.73 2.02
CA GLY A 147 13.32 -7.46 0.76
C GLY A 147 12.99 -8.94 1.00
N GLU A 148 12.98 -9.74 -0.06
CA GLU A 148 12.61 -11.17 0.01
C GLU A 148 13.49 -11.98 0.98
N HIS A 149 14.76 -11.60 1.12
CA HIS A 149 15.70 -12.24 2.05
C HIS A 149 15.91 -11.40 3.30
N LYS A 150 16.13 -12.06 4.45
CA LYS A 150 16.39 -11.39 5.76
C LYS A 150 17.58 -10.42 5.75
N LYS A 151 18.54 -10.62 4.84
CA LYS A 151 19.71 -9.73 4.65
C LYS A 151 19.53 -8.72 3.53
N HIS A 152 18.39 -8.68 2.85
CA HIS A 152 18.10 -7.72 1.79
C HIS A 152 17.27 -6.56 2.36
N ILE A 153 17.81 -5.35 2.33
CA ILE A 153 17.15 -4.12 2.76
C ILE A 153 16.87 -3.27 1.53
N ILE A 154 15.62 -2.83 1.37
CA ILE A 154 15.21 -1.93 0.29
C ILE A 154 14.99 -0.55 0.88
N VAL A 155 15.70 0.44 0.37
CA VAL A 155 15.65 1.84 0.81
C VAL A 155 15.00 2.67 -0.28
N PHE A 156 13.88 3.31 0.06
CA PHE A 156 13.18 4.21 -0.84
C PHE A 156 13.66 5.64 -0.61
N TYR A 157 13.97 6.35 -1.69
CA TYR A 157 14.46 7.72 -1.61
C TYR A 157 13.85 8.62 -2.69
N LEU A 158 13.90 9.92 -2.43
CA LEU A 158 13.66 11.01 -3.37
C LEU A 158 15.00 11.70 -3.68
N SER A 159 15.10 12.21 -4.90
CA SER A 159 16.22 12.98 -5.41
C SER A 159 15.71 14.17 -6.22
N ASP A 160 16.59 15.10 -6.56
CA ASP A 160 16.30 16.23 -7.46
C ASP A 160 16.21 15.81 -8.94
N ARG A 161 16.51 14.54 -9.26
CA ARG A 161 16.62 14.05 -10.65
C ARG A 161 15.38 13.33 -11.15
N PRO A 162 14.90 13.61 -12.37
CA PRO A 162 13.73 12.94 -12.94
C PRO A 162 14.05 11.56 -13.55
N TYR A 163 15.09 10.88 -13.09
CA TYR A 163 15.55 9.58 -13.59
C TYR A 163 16.19 8.74 -12.50
N ASN A 164 16.47 7.46 -12.79
CA ASN A 164 17.13 6.57 -11.85
C ASN A 164 18.59 6.97 -11.65
N ASP A 165 18.89 7.52 -10.49
CA ASP A 165 20.19 8.08 -10.14
C ASP A 165 20.84 7.34 -8.97
N PHE A 166 20.38 6.13 -8.66
CA PHE A 166 20.85 5.31 -7.54
C PHE A 166 22.36 5.10 -7.51
N TYR A 167 23.00 5.08 -8.68
CA TYR A 167 24.44 4.86 -8.83
C TYR A 167 25.26 5.97 -8.14
N ARG A 168 24.69 7.16 -7.99
CA ARG A 168 25.31 8.30 -7.29
C ARG A 168 25.43 8.08 -5.78
N PHE A 169 24.63 7.16 -5.24
CA PHE A 169 24.49 6.92 -3.81
C PHE A 169 25.00 5.52 -3.42
N LEU A 170 25.77 4.86 -4.28
CA LEU A 170 26.27 3.50 -4.01
C LEU A 170 27.14 3.42 -2.76
N ASP A 171 27.88 4.47 -2.43
CA ASP A 171 28.69 4.46 -1.22
C ASP A 171 27.81 4.47 0.04
N LEU A 172 26.66 5.16 0.00
CA LEU A 172 25.67 5.08 1.07
C LEU A 172 25.21 3.63 1.28
N SER A 173 24.80 2.96 0.19
CA SER A 173 24.28 1.59 0.26
C SER A 173 25.35 0.59 0.70
N ARG A 174 26.58 0.74 0.21
CA ARG A 174 27.73 -0.10 0.58
C ARG A 174 28.14 0.09 2.03
N THR A 175 28.31 1.34 2.49
CA THR A 175 28.68 1.63 3.87
C THR A 175 27.63 1.11 4.85
N PHE A 176 26.35 1.40 4.57
CA PHE A 176 25.26 0.93 5.43
C PHE A 176 25.12 -0.59 5.39
N GLY A 177 25.24 -1.19 4.21
CA GLY A 177 25.21 -2.64 4.03
C GLY A 177 26.34 -3.35 4.76
N PHE A 178 27.56 -2.81 4.71
CA PHE A 178 28.70 -3.32 5.47
C PHE A 178 28.42 -3.27 6.97
N TYR A 179 27.98 -2.11 7.49
CA TYR A 179 27.67 -1.94 8.92
C TYR A 179 26.58 -2.90 9.41
N ARG A 180 25.57 -3.20 8.58
CA ARG A 180 24.45 -4.08 8.93
C ARG A 180 24.63 -5.54 8.47
N SER A 181 25.77 -5.89 7.87
CA SER A 181 25.97 -7.20 7.21
C SER A 181 24.80 -7.57 6.27
N ALA A 182 24.36 -6.61 5.47
CA ALA A 182 23.17 -6.68 4.62
C ALA A 182 23.45 -6.17 3.20
N TYR A 183 22.71 -6.69 2.23
CA TYR A 183 22.61 -6.13 0.89
C TYR A 183 21.57 -5.01 0.88
N VAL A 184 21.95 -3.82 0.42
CA VAL A 184 21.10 -2.62 0.42
C VAL A 184 20.79 -2.21 -1.02
N GLU A 185 19.52 -2.32 -1.40
CA GLU A 185 18.99 -1.86 -2.67
C GLU A 185 18.41 -0.45 -2.51
N LEU A 186 18.86 0.50 -3.34
CA LEU A 186 18.31 1.84 -3.38
C LEU A 186 17.25 1.93 -4.48
N ARG A 187 16.04 2.38 -4.13
CA ARG A 187 14.93 2.60 -5.08
C ARG A 187 14.46 4.04 -5.05
N HIS A 188 14.62 4.72 -6.18
CA HIS A 188 14.01 6.03 -6.37
C HIS A 188 12.49 5.85 -6.45
N VAL A 189 11.76 6.55 -5.59
CA VAL A 189 10.30 6.53 -5.56
C VAL A 189 9.75 7.00 -6.91
N LYS A 190 8.68 6.35 -7.36
CA LYS A 190 7.92 6.75 -8.55
C LYS A 190 6.54 7.24 -8.15
N ASP A 191 6.02 8.22 -8.89
CA ASP A 191 4.65 8.69 -8.81
C ASP A 191 3.66 7.64 -9.37
N ILE A 192 2.37 7.95 -9.33
CA ILE A 192 1.30 7.07 -9.84
C ILE A 192 1.39 6.85 -11.35
N ASN A 193 2.03 7.77 -12.07
CA ASN A 193 2.20 7.73 -13.52
C ASN A 193 3.49 6.99 -13.92
N GLY A 194 4.31 6.56 -12.94
CA GLY A 194 5.58 5.88 -13.16
C GLY A 194 6.78 6.80 -13.40
N ASN A 195 6.61 8.12 -13.26
CA ASN A 195 7.69 9.10 -13.29
C ASN A 195 8.45 9.09 -11.96
N TYR A 196 9.72 9.49 -11.98
CA TYR A 196 10.50 9.62 -10.75
C TYR A 196 9.99 10.80 -9.92
N ALA A 197 9.72 10.54 -8.64
CA ALA A 197 9.21 11.53 -7.72
C ALA A 197 10.35 12.41 -7.19
N LEU A 198 10.20 13.73 -7.33
CA LEU A 198 11.23 14.69 -6.96
C LEU A 198 11.06 15.15 -5.51
N MET A 199 12.14 15.65 -4.92
CA MET A 199 12.17 16.21 -3.56
C MET A 199 11.51 17.59 -3.48
#